data_AF-A0A7M2WX76-F1
#
_entry.id   AF-A0A7M2WX76-F1
#
_cell.length_a   1.000
_cell.length_b   1.000
_cell.length_c   1.000
_cell.angle_alpha   90.00
_cell.angle_beta   90.00
_cell.angle_gamma   90.00
#
_symmetry.space_group_name_H-M   'P 1'
#
loop_
_entity.id
_entity.type
_entity.pdbx_description
1 polymer ?
#
loop_
_entity_poly.entity_id
_entity_poly.type
_entity_poly.pdbx_seq_one_letter_code
_entity_poly.pdbx_strand_id
1 'polypeptide(L)' 'MIRIREIDDPDLRRRITEALAERRGMSVAAIPAWFELDDLDFVDLLNDLKERESPSADLDDPRM' A
#
# COMPACT_ATOMS: atom_id res chain seq x y z
N MET A 1 13.34 2.80 -4.73
CA MET A 1 13.41 2.30 -3.34
C MET A 1 12.99 3.43 -2.43
N ILE A 2 11.93 3.23 -1.65
CA ILE A 2 11.31 4.18 -0.75
C ILE A 2 11.35 3.57 0.66
N ARG A 3 11.84 4.32 1.65
CA ARG A 3 11.77 3.86 3.05
C ARG A 3 10.46 4.28 3.69
N ILE A 4 9.89 3.42 4.52
CA ILE A 4 8.65 3.73 5.26
C ILE A 4 8.81 5.01 6.09
N ARG A 5 10.01 5.27 6.65
CA ARG A 5 10.29 6.50 7.40
C ARG A 5 10.29 7.79 6.57
N GLU A 6 10.46 7.69 5.25
CA GLU A 6 10.54 8.86 4.34
C GLU A 6 9.16 9.31 3.86
N ILE A 7 8.11 8.55 4.20
CA ILE A 7 6.73 8.95 4.02
C ILE A 7 6.40 9.99 5.11
N ASP A 8 6.33 11.26 4.69
CA ASP A 8 6.02 12.41 5.57
C ASP A 8 4.57 12.39 6.07
N ASP A 9 3.66 11.89 5.24
CA ASP A 9 2.25 11.77 5.60
C ASP A 9 2.03 10.62 6.60
N PRO A 10 1.60 10.91 7.85
CA PRO A 10 1.48 9.90 8.90
C PRO A 10 0.32 8.94 8.67
N ASP A 11 -0.73 9.37 7.97
CA ASP A 11 -1.90 8.55 7.66
C ASP A 11 -1.56 7.55 6.54
N LEU A 12 -0.94 8.04 5.46
CA LEU A 12 -0.44 7.23 4.36
C LEU A 12 0.58 6.20 4.85
N ARG A 13 1.52 6.62 5.71
CA ARG A 13 2.51 5.71 6.28
C ARG A 13 1.84 4.57 7.05
N ARG A 14 0.79 4.88 7.82
CA ARG A 14 0.03 3.88 8.55
C ARG A 14 -0.68 2.91 7.59
N ARG A 15 -1.42 3.43 6.61
CA ARG A 15 -2.15 2.62 5.60
C ARG A 15 -1.21 1.70 4.81
N ILE A 16 -0.06 2.21 4.36
CA ILE A 16 0.96 1.44 3.65
C ILE A 16 1.53 0.32 4.53
N THR A 17 1.80 0.61 5.80
CA THR A 17 2.35 -0.40 6.73
C THR A 17 1.31 -1.48 7.05
N GLU A 18 0.03 -1.10 7.22
CA GLU A 18 -1.10 -2.03 7.38
C GLU A 18 -1.24 -2.93 6.15
N ALA A 19 -1.31 -2.36 4.94
CA ALA A 19 -1.42 -3.12 3.69
C ALA A 19 -0.20 -4.04 3.45
N LEU A 20 1.00 -3.56 3.75
CA LEU A 20 2.23 -4.37 3.64
C LEU A 20 2.23 -5.55 4.61
N ALA A 21 1.75 -5.34 5.84
CA ALA A 21 1.64 -6.36 6.87
C ALA A 21 0.63 -7.44 6.46
N GLU A 22 -0.53 -7.02 5.97
CA GLU A 22 -1.56 -7.92 5.43
C GLU A 22 -1.01 -8.76 4.26
N ARG A 23 -0.37 -8.13 3.27
CA ARG A 23 0.17 -8.81 2.08
C ARG A 23 1.24 -9.85 2.43
N ARG A 24 2.04 -9.60 3.47
CA ARG A 24 3.07 -10.53 3.96
C ARG A 24 2.58 -11.47 5.05
N GLY A 25 1.31 -11.40 5.47
CA GLY A 25 0.75 -12.24 6.53
C GLY A 25 1.43 -12.04 7.89
N MET A 26 1.91 -10.83 8.18
CA MET A 26 2.62 -10.50 9.42
C MET A 26 1.96 -9.33 10.16
N SER A 27 2.40 -9.07 11.39
CA SER A 27 1.93 -7.91 12.15
C SER A 27 2.61 -6.63 11.70
N VAL A 28 1.89 -5.51 11.71
CA VAL A 28 2.43 -4.15 11.45
C VAL A 28 3.64 -3.85 12.34
N ALA A 29 3.61 -4.31 13.60
CA ALA A 29 4.72 -4.13 14.56
C ALA A 29 5.98 -4.93 14.20
N ALA A 30 5.86 -5.95 13.33
CA ALA A 30 6.99 -6.72 12.84
C ALA A 30 7.72 -6.01 11.68
N ILE A 31 7.16 -4.94 11.13
CA ILE A 31 7.75 -4.18 10.04
C ILE A 31 8.65 -3.07 10.63
N PRO A 32 9.98 -3.17 10.45
CA PRO A 32 10.88 -2.15 10.97
C PRO A 32 10.74 -0.82 10.21
N ALA A 33 10.95 0.30 10.90
CA ALA A 33 10.89 1.63 10.29
C ALA A 33 11.97 1.88 9.21
N TRP A 34 13.05 1.08 9.22
CA TRP A 34 14.10 1.08 8.20
C TRP A 34 13.82 0.13 7.03
N PHE A 35 12.64 -0.49 6.98
CA PHE A 35 12.23 -1.33 5.86
C PHE A 35 12.23 -0.52 4.55
N GLU A 36 12.92 -1.05 3.54
CA GLU A 36 12.93 -0.50 2.19
C GLU A 36 11.88 -1.21 1.34
N LEU A 37 10.99 -0.41 0.75
CA LEU A 37 10.07 -0.82 -0.28
C LEU A 37 10.68 -0.49 -1.63
N ASP A 38 10.62 -1.42 -2.57
CA ASP A 38 10.90 -1.09 -3.96
C ASP A 38 9.76 -0.25 -4.54
N ASP A 39 10.06 0.53 -5.59
CA ASP A 39 9.09 1.44 -6.18
C ASP A 39 7.86 0.69 -6.72
N LEU A 40 8.09 -0.53 -7.22
CA LEU A 40 7.02 -1.43 -7.67
C LEU A 40 6.11 -1.88 -6.52
N ASP A 41 6.69 -2.29 -5.40
CA ASP A 41 5.91 -2.70 -4.22
C ASP A 41 5.12 -1.52 -3.65
N PHE A 42 5.70 -0.32 -3.64
CA PHE A 42 5.00 0.88 -3.18
C PHE A 42 3.81 1.24 -4.09
N VAL A 43 4.00 1.19 -5.42
CA VAL A 43 2.91 1.44 -6.38
C VAL A 43 1.81 0.38 -6.26
N ASP A 44 2.16 -0.90 -6.09
CA ASP A 44 1.21 -1.99 -5.91
C ASP A 44 0.35 -1.78 -4.65
N LEU A 45 0.98 -1.41 -3.53
CA LEU A 45 0.28 -1.08 -2.28
C LEU A 45 -0.64 0.12 -2.42
N LEU A 46 -0.22 1.16 -3.15
CA LEU A 46 -1.06 2.33 -3.43
C LEU A 46 -2.28 1.96 -4.26
N ASN A 47 -2.13 1.07 -5.25
CA ASN A 47 -3.25 0.59 -6.04
C ASN A 47 -4.22 -0.23 -5.18
N ASP A 48 -3.71 -1.17 -4.37
CA ASP A 48 -4.55 -1.98 -3.47
C ASP A 48 -5.34 -1.09 -2.49
N LEU A 49 -4.70 -0.07 -1.91
CA LEU A 49 -5.39 0.92 -1.05
C LEU A 49 -6.47 1.69 -1.80
N LYS A 50 -6.22 2.08 -3.05
CA LYS A 50 -7.18 2.80 -3.90
C LYS A 50 -8.37 1.91 -4.30
N GLU A 51 -8.13 0.63 -4.60
CA GLU A 51 -9.19 -0.34 -4.88
C GLU A 51 -10.06 -0.62 -3.65
N ARG A 52 -9.45 -0.68 -2.45
CA ARG A 52 -10.18 -0.81 -1.18
C ARG A 52 -11.02 0.42 -0.84
N GLU A 53 -10.53 1.63 -1.10
CA GLU A 53 -11.29 2.87 -0.87
C GLU A 53 -12.41 3.09 -1.91
N SER A 54 -12.27 2.54 -3.11
CA SER A 54 -13.27 2.62 -4.18
C SER A 54 -13.70 1.22 -4.61
N PRO A 55 -14.57 0.53 -3.85
CA PRO A 55 -15.11 -0.79 -4.23
C PRO A 55 -16.10 -0.72 -5.42
N SER A 56 -15.98 0.28 -6.31
CA SER A 56 -16.90 0.56 -7.40
C SER A 56 -16.19 1.27 -8.56
N ALA A 57 -15.35 0.53 -9.30
CA ALA A 57 -14.92 0.95 -10.63
C ALA A 57 -14.84 -0.23 -11.64
N ASP A 58 -15.34 -1.42 -11.30
CA ASP A 58 -15.49 -2.54 -12.25
C ASP A 58 -16.85 -2.46 -13.00
N LEU A 59 -17.18 -1.26 -13.50
CA LEU A 59 -18.27 -1.07 -14.47
C LEU A 59 -17.85 -0.12 -15.61
N ASP A 60 -16.55 0.04 -15.86
CA ASP A 60 -16.08 0.58 -17.14
C ASP A 60 -15.44 -0.55 -17.94
N ASP A 61 -16.30 -1.44 -18.44
CA ASP A 61 -16.02 -2.17 -19.68
C ASP A 61 -16.49 -1.29 -20.85
N PRO A 62 -15.60 -0.57 -21.54
CA PRO A 62 -15.90 0.05 -22.82
C PRO A 62 -15.34 -0.82 -23.96
N ARG A 63 -15.58 -2.15 -23.93
CA ARG A 63 -15.40 -3.00 -25.11
C ARG A 63 -16.71 -3.64 -25.51
N MET A 64 -17.38 -2.90 -26.41
CA MET A 64 -17.99 -3.48 -27.61
C MET A 64 -17.18 -4.65 -28.17
#